data_AF-A0A674ITS6-F1
#
_entry.id   AF-A0A674ITS6-F1
#
_cell.length_a   1.000
_cell.length_b   1.000
_cell.length_c   1.000
_cell.angle_alpha   90.00
_cell.angle_beta   90.00
_cell.angle_gamma   90.00
#
_symmetry.space_group_name_H-M   'P 1'
#
loop_
_entity.id
_entity.type
_entity.pdbx_description
1 polymer ?
#
loop_
_entity_poly.entity_id
_entity_poly.type
_entity_poly.pdbx_seq_one_letter_code
_entity_poly.pdbx_strand_id
1 'polypeptide(L)'
;MDLLTFPRYNPNDIITHIRNQILTGSEAKNLSKNDLFPNPKPEVLHMIFMRTLQNVYGIRLEHFYMVLSFFFFFSPSHRERFLPVCRINDFQIADVINPKAKRTARFLSGILNFIHFQESRREIYMEFQWAYKSALEKIQQLQTANQEAAVKLEKLDTIPVEQKAEFKQLSDDIQELQQVLNQDYRQKTIKRPGLVKRCP
;
A
#
# COMPACT_ATOMS: atom_id res chain seq x y z
N MET A 1 45.05 -9.45 -9.81
CA MET A 1 43.73 -10.07 -10.02
C MET A 1 42.71 -9.04 -9.61
N ASP A 2 41.77 -8.67 -10.49
CA ASP A 2 40.65 -7.82 -10.07
C ASP A 2 39.87 -8.56 -8.97
N LEU A 3 39.83 -7.99 -7.78
CA LEU A 3 39.13 -8.55 -6.63
C LEU A 3 37.62 -8.40 -6.87
N LEU A 4 37.02 -9.37 -7.55
CA LEU A 4 35.56 -9.38 -7.75
C LEU A 4 34.89 -9.59 -6.39
N THR A 5 33.98 -8.69 -6.03
CA THR A 5 33.23 -8.72 -4.76
C THR A 5 32.00 -9.62 -4.82
N PHE A 6 31.79 -10.31 -5.94
CA PHE A 6 30.67 -11.23 -6.17
C PHE A 6 31.13 -12.53 -6.84
N PRO A 7 30.42 -13.65 -6.64
CA PRO A 7 30.75 -14.94 -7.24
C PRO A 7 30.73 -14.88 -8.77
N ARG A 8 31.65 -15.61 -9.41
CA ARG A 8 31.67 -15.78 -10.86
C ARG A 8 31.04 -17.11 -11.24
N TYR A 9 29.89 -17.05 -11.90
CA TYR A 9 29.19 -18.24 -12.36
C TYR A 9 29.87 -18.80 -13.60
N ASN A 10 29.83 -20.13 -13.75
CA ASN A 10 30.27 -20.77 -14.98
C ASN A 10 29.21 -20.57 -16.09
N PRO A 11 29.57 -20.74 -17.38
CA PRO A 11 28.63 -20.52 -18.48
C PRO A 11 27.33 -21.32 -18.42
N ASN A 12 27.34 -22.55 -17.88
CA ASN A 12 26.14 -23.38 -17.79
C ASN A 12 25.20 -22.87 -16.69
N ASP A 13 25.76 -22.47 -15.54
CA ASP A 13 25.00 -21.89 -14.43
C ASP A 13 24.36 -20.57 -14.87
N ILE A 14 25.12 -19.72 -15.59
CA ILE A 14 24.61 -18.46 -16.14
C ILE A 14 23.37 -18.71 -17.01
N ILE A 15 23.44 -19.68 -17.93
CA ILE A 15 22.29 -20.02 -18.78
C ILE A 15 21.11 -20.49 -17.94
N THR A 16 21.34 -21.39 -16.98
CA THR A 16 20.29 -21.93 -16.11
C THR A 16 19.59 -20.82 -15.31
N HIS A 17 20.35 -19.93 -14.67
CA HIS A 17 19.78 -18.85 -13.88
C HIS A 17 19.05 -17.82 -14.74
N ILE A 18 19.58 -17.46 -15.91
CA ILE A 18 18.89 -16.54 -16.83
C ILE A 18 17.55 -17.12 -17.28
N ARG A 19 17.49 -18.41 -17.63
CA ARG A 19 16.25 -19.08 -18.02
C ARG A 19 15.21 -19.09 -16.91
N ASN A 20 15.65 -19.28 -15.67
CA ASN A 20 14.74 -19.49 -14.55
C ASN A 20 14.29 -18.17 -13.88
N GLN A 21 15.10 -17.12 -13.95
CA GLN A 21 14.89 -15.90 -13.15
C GLN A 21 14.73 -14.62 -13.97
N ILE A 22 15.14 -14.63 -15.24
CA ILE A 22 15.12 -13.42 -16.08
C ILE A 22 14.17 -13.58 -17.26
N LEU A 23 14.31 -14.66 -18.03
CA LEU A 23 13.52 -14.90 -19.23
C LEU A 23 12.23 -15.67 -18.94
N THR A 24 11.28 -15.60 -19.86
CA THR A 24 9.99 -16.30 -19.73
C THR A 24 9.59 -17.03 -21.01
N GLY A 25 8.79 -18.08 -20.88
CA GLY A 25 8.17 -18.76 -22.03
C GLY A 25 9.17 -19.24 -23.08
N SER A 26 8.97 -18.80 -24.33
CA SER A 26 9.81 -19.18 -25.48
C SER A 26 11.23 -18.59 -25.39
N GLU A 27 11.43 -17.42 -24.79
CA GLU A 27 12.75 -16.80 -24.65
C GLU A 27 13.68 -17.69 -23.83
N ALA A 28 13.19 -18.20 -22.71
CA ALA A 28 13.94 -19.11 -21.84
C ALA A 28 14.26 -20.44 -22.55
N LYS A 29 13.29 -20.99 -23.29
CA LYS A 29 13.48 -22.26 -24.01
C LYS A 29 14.50 -22.13 -25.14
N ASN A 30 14.49 -21.02 -25.86
CA ASN A 30 15.33 -20.79 -27.03
C ASN A 30 16.74 -20.33 -26.69
N LEU A 31 16.96 -19.71 -25.52
CA LEU A 31 18.29 -19.29 -25.09
C LEU A 31 19.21 -20.51 -24.98
N SER A 32 20.32 -20.54 -25.70
CA SER A 32 21.34 -21.59 -25.64
C SER A 32 22.69 -21.03 -25.19
N LYS A 33 23.61 -21.92 -24.82
CA LYS A 33 24.99 -21.52 -24.45
C LYS A 33 25.70 -20.78 -25.59
N ASN A 34 25.46 -21.20 -26.83
CA ASN A 34 26.09 -20.65 -28.02
C ASN A 34 25.67 -19.20 -28.31
N ASP A 35 24.55 -18.74 -27.73
CA ASP A 35 24.11 -17.37 -27.87
C ASP A 35 24.90 -16.40 -27.00
N LEU A 36 25.55 -16.88 -25.95
CA LEU A 36 26.35 -16.06 -25.02
C LEU A 36 27.84 -16.39 -25.05
N PHE A 37 28.22 -17.60 -25.47
CA PHE A 37 29.59 -18.08 -25.38
C PHE A 37 29.96 -19.00 -26.56
N PRO A 38 31.18 -18.91 -27.11
CA PRO A 38 32.25 -17.96 -26.78
C PRO A 38 32.08 -16.58 -27.42
N ASN A 39 31.13 -16.44 -28.35
CA ASN A 39 30.85 -15.20 -29.06
C ASN A 39 29.43 -14.75 -28.71
N PRO A 40 29.27 -13.82 -27.75
CA PRO A 40 27.95 -13.38 -27.34
C PRO A 40 27.24 -12.64 -28.48
N LYS A 41 25.97 -12.99 -28.71
CA LYS A 41 25.09 -12.31 -29.66
C LYS A 41 24.58 -11.00 -29.05
N PRO A 42 24.86 -9.82 -29.64
CA PRO A 42 24.41 -8.53 -29.12
C PRO A 42 22.90 -8.47 -28.85
N GLU A 43 22.09 -9.01 -29.75
CA GLU A 43 20.63 -9.01 -29.67
C GLU A 43 20.11 -9.83 -28.48
N VAL A 44 20.72 -10.98 -28.20
CA VAL A 44 20.35 -11.83 -27.06
C VAL A 44 20.77 -11.16 -25.74
N LEU A 45 21.96 -10.58 -25.70
CA LEU A 45 22.46 -9.87 -24.53
C LEU A 45 21.60 -8.64 -24.22
N HIS A 46 21.20 -7.88 -25.24
CA HIS A 46 20.29 -6.74 -25.11
C HIS A 46 18.93 -7.19 -24.55
N MET A 47 18.34 -8.27 -25.09
CA MET A 47 17.10 -8.83 -24.54
C MET A 47 17.22 -9.18 -23.05
N ILE A 48 18.31 -9.85 -22.64
CA ILE A 48 18.54 -10.22 -21.24
C ILE A 48 18.65 -8.98 -20.35
N PHE A 49 19.38 -7.95 -20.77
CA PHE A 49 19.50 -6.70 -20.02
C PHE A 49 18.16 -5.98 -19.89
N MET A 50 17.36 -5.93 -20.96
CA MET A 50 16.03 -5.32 -20.93
C MET A 50 15.10 -6.07 -20.00
N ARG A 51 15.04 -7.40 -20.10
CA ARG A 51 14.25 -8.25 -19.19
C ARG A 51 14.68 -8.08 -17.73
N THR A 52 15.97 -7.94 -17.49
CA THR A 52 16.48 -7.67 -16.14
C THR A 52 15.93 -6.35 -15.58
N LEU A 53 15.99 -5.27 -16.35
CA LEU A 53 15.45 -3.98 -15.91
C LEU A 53 13.94 -4.02 -15.69
N GLN A 54 13.21 -4.72 -16.57
CA GLN A 54 11.76 -4.94 -16.41
C GLN A 54 11.45 -5.63 -15.08
N ASN A 55 12.18 -6.70 -14.76
CA ASN A 55 11.95 -7.50 -13.56
C ASN A 55 12.34 -6.74 -12.28
N VAL A 56 13.43 -5.97 -12.32
CA VAL A 56 13.96 -5.27 -11.12
C VAL A 56 13.19 -3.98 -10.82
N TYR A 57 12.85 -3.19 -11.85
CA TYR A 57 12.23 -1.87 -11.66
C TYR A 57 10.74 -1.82 -12.01
N GLY A 58 10.16 -2.91 -12.52
CA GLY A 58 8.75 -2.94 -12.94
C GLY A 58 8.47 -2.06 -14.17
N ILE A 59 9.49 -1.70 -14.94
CA ILE A 59 9.38 -0.81 -16.10
C ILE A 59 8.68 -1.57 -17.24
N ARG A 60 7.56 -1.05 -17.76
CA ARG A 60 6.88 -1.65 -18.93
C ARG A 60 7.64 -1.32 -20.22
N LEU A 61 7.52 -2.17 -21.26
CA LEU A 61 8.22 -2.01 -22.54
C LEU A 61 8.06 -0.60 -23.16
N GLU A 62 6.87 -0.02 -23.07
CA GLU A 62 6.55 1.34 -23.52
C GLU A 62 7.41 2.45 -22.87
N HIS A 63 7.83 2.29 -21.62
CA HIS A 63 8.68 3.26 -20.94
C HIS A 63 10.11 3.24 -21.47
N PHE A 64 10.55 2.16 -22.12
CA PHE A 64 11.85 2.09 -22.77
C PHE A 64 11.89 2.89 -24.09
N TYR A 65 10.73 3.11 -24.71
CA TYR A 65 10.60 3.94 -25.91
C TYR A 65 10.43 5.44 -25.58
N MET A 66 9.87 5.79 -24.40
CA MET A 66 9.77 7.18 -23.94
C MET A 66 10.97 7.65 -23.11
N VAL A 67 11.51 6.77 -22.27
CA VAL A 67 12.74 6.97 -21.50
C VAL A 67 13.77 6.07 -22.15
N LEU A 68 14.58 6.63 -23.06
CA LEU A 68 15.63 5.90 -23.78
C LEU A 68 16.25 4.82 -22.86
N SER A 69 16.12 3.53 -23.21
CA SER A 69 16.83 2.42 -22.55
C SER A 69 18.32 2.71 -22.33
N PHE A 70 18.86 3.62 -23.15
CA PHE A 70 20.18 4.19 -23.04
C PHE A 70 20.44 4.91 -21.70
N PHE A 71 19.49 5.65 -21.12
CA PHE A 71 19.69 6.38 -19.87
C PHE A 71 19.82 5.47 -18.65
N PHE A 72 19.04 4.38 -18.53
CA PHE A 72 19.16 3.50 -17.35
C PHE A 72 20.50 2.75 -17.26
N PHE A 73 21.13 2.46 -18.41
CA PHE A 73 22.45 1.84 -18.47
C PHE A 73 23.61 2.85 -18.61
N PHE A 74 23.41 4.00 -19.26
CA PHE A 74 24.47 4.94 -19.66
C PHE A 74 24.31 6.38 -19.14
N SER A 75 23.20 6.76 -18.49
CA SER A 75 22.99 8.14 -18.01
C SER A 75 24.11 8.58 -17.07
N PRO A 76 24.76 9.74 -17.27
CA PRO A 76 25.82 10.28 -16.41
C PRO A 76 25.44 10.43 -14.92
N SER A 77 24.14 10.48 -14.60
CA SER A 77 23.64 10.62 -13.24
C SER A 77 23.84 9.32 -12.44
N HIS A 78 24.80 9.32 -11.52
CA HIS A 78 25.20 8.15 -10.72
C HIS A 78 24.10 7.48 -9.89
N ARG A 79 22.96 8.15 -9.63
CA ARG A 79 21.92 7.67 -8.70
C ARG A 79 20.92 6.68 -9.28
N GLU A 80 20.86 6.50 -10.60
CA GLU A 80 19.82 5.70 -11.28
C GLU A 80 20.37 4.49 -12.06
N ARG A 81 21.66 4.18 -11.92
CA ARG A 81 22.30 3.09 -12.69
C ARG A 81 22.13 1.74 -12.00
N PHE A 82 21.56 0.77 -12.72
CA PHE A 82 21.40 -0.61 -12.24
C PHE A 82 22.73 -1.36 -12.05
N LEU A 83 23.67 -1.19 -12.97
CA LEU A 83 24.91 -1.97 -12.99
C LEU A 83 25.84 -1.70 -11.78
N PRO A 84 26.02 -0.45 -11.30
CA PRO A 84 26.73 -0.20 -10.04
C PRO A 84 26.12 -0.88 -8.82
N VAL A 85 24.79 -1.05 -8.76
CA VAL A 85 24.11 -1.83 -7.70
C VAL A 85 24.54 -3.30 -7.76
N CYS A 86 24.73 -3.83 -8.98
CA CYS A 86 25.29 -5.15 -9.26
C CYS A 86 26.82 -5.22 -9.11
N ARG A 87 27.46 -4.18 -8.57
CA ARG A 87 28.93 -4.03 -8.42
C ARG A 87 29.71 -4.01 -9.74
N ILE A 88 29.06 -3.55 -10.80
CA ILE A 88 29.63 -3.39 -12.14
C ILE A 88 29.79 -1.90 -12.44
N ASN A 89 31.02 -1.40 -12.36
CA ASN A 89 31.31 0.03 -12.49
C ASN A 89 32.00 0.41 -13.82
N ASP A 90 32.52 -0.58 -14.56
CA ASP A 90 33.31 -0.38 -15.78
C ASP A 90 32.56 -0.80 -17.06
N PHE A 91 31.22 -0.71 -17.04
CA PHE A 91 30.39 -1.01 -18.19
C PHE A 91 30.50 0.09 -19.27
N GLN A 92 30.62 -0.31 -20.53
CA GLN A 92 30.79 0.59 -21.67
C GLN A 92 29.83 0.24 -22.80
N ILE A 93 29.60 1.19 -23.72
CA ILE A 93 28.73 0.97 -24.89
C ILE A 93 29.22 -0.21 -25.74
N ALA A 94 30.54 -0.38 -25.83
CA ALA A 94 31.16 -1.51 -26.53
C ALA A 94 30.75 -2.87 -25.96
N ASP A 95 30.35 -2.96 -24.69
CA ASP A 95 29.90 -4.21 -24.06
C ASP A 95 28.50 -4.65 -24.54
N VAL A 96 27.76 -3.76 -25.20
CA VAL A 96 26.48 -4.05 -25.86
C VAL A 96 26.69 -4.28 -27.35
N ILE A 97 27.44 -3.40 -28.02
CA ILE A 97 27.61 -3.43 -29.47
C ILE A 97 28.57 -4.53 -29.93
N ASN A 98 29.64 -4.79 -29.15
CA ASN A 98 30.67 -5.78 -29.46
C ASN A 98 31.06 -6.59 -28.21
N PRO A 99 30.11 -7.36 -27.67
CA PRO A 99 30.26 -8.03 -26.38
C PRO A 99 31.41 -9.05 -26.41
N LYS A 100 32.16 -9.14 -25.31
CA LYS A 100 33.27 -10.10 -25.14
C LYS A 100 32.90 -11.13 -24.08
N ALA A 101 32.98 -12.43 -24.41
CA ALA A 101 32.54 -13.51 -23.52
C ALA A 101 33.02 -13.40 -22.07
N LYS A 102 34.31 -13.12 -21.83
CA LYS A 102 34.84 -12.99 -20.46
C LYS A 102 34.18 -11.83 -19.69
N ARG A 103 33.94 -10.69 -20.35
CA ARG A 103 33.29 -9.51 -19.76
C ARG A 103 31.80 -9.76 -19.59
N THR A 104 31.12 -10.30 -20.59
CA THR A 104 29.72 -10.71 -20.53
C THR A 104 29.45 -11.68 -19.38
N ALA A 105 30.27 -12.72 -19.21
CA ALA A 105 30.14 -13.65 -18.08
C ALA A 105 30.24 -12.94 -16.72
N ARG A 106 31.18 -12.00 -16.58
CA ARG A 106 31.36 -11.23 -15.35
C ARG A 106 30.13 -10.36 -15.06
N PHE A 107 29.61 -9.67 -16.07
CA PHE A 107 28.44 -8.81 -15.90
C PHE A 107 27.19 -9.59 -15.56
N LEU A 108 26.92 -10.68 -16.29
CA LEU A 108 25.80 -11.56 -15.98
C LEU A 108 25.94 -12.15 -14.58
N SER A 109 27.17 -12.45 -14.13
CA SER A 109 27.38 -12.94 -12.77
C SER A 109 27.03 -11.90 -11.70
N GLY A 110 27.43 -10.64 -11.88
CA GLY A 110 27.07 -9.57 -10.95
C GLY A 110 25.56 -9.31 -10.90
N ILE A 111 24.90 -9.34 -12.07
CA ILE A 111 23.44 -9.21 -12.19
C ILE A 111 22.73 -10.36 -11.48
N LEU A 112 23.13 -11.61 -11.75
CA LEU A 112 22.53 -12.79 -11.13
C LEU A 112 22.72 -12.79 -9.60
N ASN A 113 23.89 -12.34 -9.11
CA ASN A 113 24.13 -12.17 -7.69
C ASN A 113 23.15 -11.16 -7.06
N PHE A 114 22.89 -10.03 -7.72
CA PHE A 114 21.88 -9.08 -7.27
C PHE A 114 20.47 -9.71 -7.26
N ILE A 115 20.07 -10.41 -8.33
CA ILE A 115 18.75 -11.05 -8.43
C ILE A 115 18.56 -12.09 -7.33
N HIS A 116 19.57 -12.92 -7.05
CA HIS A 116 19.52 -13.87 -5.95
C HIS A 116 19.39 -13.18 -4.59
N PHE A 117 20.10 -12.08 -4.37
CA PHE A 117 19.95 -11.28 -3.16
C PHE A 117 18.57 -10.65 -3.06
N GLN A 118 18.04 -10.09 -4.15
CA GLN A 118 16.69 -9.53 -4.16
C GLN A 118 15.65 -10.59 -3.82
N GLU A 119 15.78 -11.79 -4.38
CA GLU A 119 14.86 -12.90 -4.13
C GLU A 119 14.94 -13.37 -2.67
N SER A 120 16.14 -13.49 -2.10
CA SER A 120 16.30 -13.88 -0.68
C SER A 120 15.76 -12.85 0.31
N ARG A 121 15.60 -11.59 -0.13
CA ARG A 121 14.97 -10.52 0.66
C ARG A 121 13.47 -10.37 0.37
N ARG A 122 12.94 -11.01 -0.67
CA ARG A 122 11.56 -10.84 -1.13
C ARG A 122 10.56 -11.26 -0.06
N GLU A 123 10.75 -12.42 0.55
CA GLU A 123 9.82 -12.94 1.56
C GLU A 123 9.64 -11.96 2.74
N ILE A 124 10.75 -11.47 3.29
CA ILE A 124 10.76 -10.47 4.36
C ILE A 124 10.03 -9.19 3.93
N TYR A 125 10.30 -8.71 2.71
CA TYR A 125 9.62 -7.53 2.18
C TYR A 125 8.11 -7.74 2.03
N MET A 126 7.69 -8.91 1.53
CA MET A 126 6.28 -9.26 1.36
C MET A 126 5.53 -9.35 2.69
N GLU A 127 6.18 -9.84 3.75
CA GLU A 127 5.62 -9.85 5.10
C GLU A 127 5.35 -8.42 5.60
N PHE A 128 6.33 -7.52 5.48
CA PHE A 128 6.14 -6.10 5.83
C PHE A 128 5.03 -5.44 4.99
N GLN A 129 5.01 -5.71 3.68
CA GLN A 129 4.00 -5.15 2.79
C GLN A 129 2.59 -5.64 3.17
N TRP A 130 2.44 -6.92 3.50
CA TRP A 130 1.18 -7.50 3.92
C TRP A 130 0.71 -6.91 5.26
N ALA A 131 1.59 -6.82 6.25
CA ALA A 131 1.29 -6.23 7.55
C ALA A 131 0.84 -4.76 7.42
N TYR A 132 1.54 -3.98 6.60
CA TYR A 132 1.16 -2.59 6.31
C TYR A 132 -0.22 -2.50 5.66
N LYS A 133 -0.49 -3.32 4.64
CA LYS A 133 -1.78 -3.34 3.94
C LYS A 133 -2.93 -3.72 4.89
N SER A 134 -2.73 -4.76 5.71
CA SER A 134 -3.73 -5.18 6.70
C SER A 134 -4.01 -4.10 7.74
N ALA A 135 -2.97 -3.38 8.21
CA ALA A 135 -3.13 -2.26 9.11
C ALA A 135 -3.95 -1.13 8.48
N LEU A 136 -3.71 -0.82 7.20
CA LEU A 136 -4.46 0.20 6.46
C LEU A 136 -5.94 -0.18 6.30
N GLU A 137 -6.22 -1.44 5.97
CA GLU A 137 -7.59 -1.96 5.89
C GLU A 137 -8.31 -1.85 7.25
N LYS A 138 -7.61 -2.17 8.34
CA LYS A 138 -8.15 -2.04 9.70
C LYS A 138 -8.43 -0.58 10.08
N ILE A 139 -7.55 0.36 9.70
CA ILE A 139 -7.77 1.79 9.91
C ILE A 139 -9.04 2.23 9.19
N GLN A 140 -9.21 1.83 7.93
CA GLN A 140 -10.39 2.17 7.14
C GLN A 140 -11.67 1.61 7.76
N GLN A 141 -11.67 0.35 8.21
CA GLN A 141 -12.80 -0.27 8.89
C GLN A 141 -13.19 0.47 10.18
N LEU A 142 -12.20 0.82 11.01
CA LEU A 142 -12.44 1.57 12.24
C LEU A 142 -12.96 2.98 11.98
N GLN A 143 -12.46 3.65 10.94
CA GLN A 143 -12.97 4.96 10.53
C GLN A 143 -14.44 4.88 10.11
N THR A 144 -14.83 3.89 9.32
CA THR A 144 -16.23 3.67 8.95
C THR A 144 -17.10 3.38 10.18
N ALA A 145 -16.67 2.48 11.07
CA ALA A 145 -17.40 2.16 12.29
C ALA A 145 -17.57 3.38 13.22
N ASN A 146 -16.55 4.22 13.34
CA ASN A 146 -16.62 5.46 14.11
C ASN A 146 -17.61 6.46 13.51
N GLN A 147 -17.64 6.60 12.18
CA GLN A 147 -18.62 7.46 11.50
C GLN A 147 -20.05 6.98 11.75
N GLU A 148 -20.29 5.67 11.63
CA GLU A 148 -21.61 5.09 11.92
C GLU A 148 -22.03 5.28 13.38
N ALA A 149 -21.10 5.12 14.32
CA ALA A 149 -21.35 5.35 15.74
C ALA A 149 -21.69 6.82 16.01
N ALA A 150 -20.98 7.76 15.38
CA ALA A 150 -21.26 9.20 15.51
C ALA A 150 -22.68 9.54 15.02
N VAL A 151 -23.10 9.00 13.87
CA VAL A 151 -24.47 9.18 13.34
C VAL A 151 -25.52 8.59 14.29
N LYS A 152 -25.24 7.45 14.94
CA LYS A 152 -26.16 6.86 15.93
C LYS A 152 -26.27 7.71 17.20
N LEU A 153 -25.16 8.28 17.68
CA LEU A 153 -25.15 9.19 18.82
C LEU A 153 -25.97 10.45 18.53
N GLU A 154 -25.79 11.05 17.35
CA GLU A 154 -26.57 12.24 16.93
C GLU A 154 -28.08 11.95 16.93
N LYS A 155 -28.50 10.78 16.42
CA LYS A 155 -29.92 10.36 16.44
C LYS A 155 -30.48 10.16 17.85
N LEU A 156 -29.66 9.73 18.81
CA LEU A 156 -30.10 9.53 20.19
C LEU A 156 -30.18 10.85 20.96
N ASP A 157 -29.33 11.84 20.64
CA ASP A 157 -29.33 13.16 21.28
C ASP A 157 -30.47 14.06 20.78
N THR A 158 -31.04 13.74 19.61
CA THR A 158 -32.27 14.40 19.14
C THR A 158 -33.51 13.84 19.83
N ILE A 159 -34.09 14.63 20.75
CA ILE A 159 -35.43 14.37 21.30
C ILE A 159 -36.47 14.56 20.17
N PRO A 160 -37.27 13.53 19.83
CA PRO A 160 -38.32 13.64 18.82
C PRO A 160 -39.26 14.81 19.11
N VAL A 161 -39.66 15.53 18.07
CA VAL A 161 -40.51 16.72 18.19
C VAL A 161 -41.86 16.34 18.81
N GLU A 162 -42.34 15.14 18.51
CA GLU A 162 -43.55 14.55 19.07
C GLU A 162 -43.44 14.38 20.59
N GLN A 163 -42.34 13.81 21.08
CA GLN A 163 -42.11 13.64 22.52
C GLN A 163 -41.96 14.97 23.24
N LYS A 164 -41.35 15.97 22.58
CA LYS A 164 -41.21 17.32 23.14
C LYS A 164 -42.56 18.04 23.22
N ALA A 165 -43.43 17.85 22.23
CA ALA A 165 -44.78 18.39 22.23
C ALA A 165 -45.65 17.72 23.31
N GLU A 166 -45.59 16.39 23.44
CA GLU A 166 -46.29 15.65 24.49
C GLU A 166 -45.85 16.07 25.90
N PHE A 167 -44.54 16.19 26.15
CA PHE A 167 -44.02 16.67 27.43
C PHE A 167 -44.52 18.08 27.78
N LYS A 168 -44.57 18.96 26.78
CA LYS A 168 -45.05 20.32 26.97
C LYS A 168 -46.53 20.34 27.30
N GLN A 169 -47.33 19.58 26.56
CA GLN A 169 -48.77 19.46 26.80
C GLN A 169 -49.06 18.91 28.19
N LEU A 170 -48.37 17.85 28.62
CA LEU A 170 -48.50 17.31 29.98
C LEU A 170 -48.11 18.33 31.05
N SER A 171 -47.05 19.12 30.80
CA SER A 171 -46.61 20.17 31.72
C SER A 171 -47.65 21.27 31.86
N ASP A 172 -48.26 21.69 30.75
CA ASP A 172 -49.31 22.71 30.73
C ASP A 172 -50.56 22.21 31.48
N ASP A 173 -50.98 20.96 31.24
CA ASP A 173 -52.11 20.31 31.93
C ASP A 173 -51.88 20.22 33.46
N ILE A 174 -50.67 19.85 33.88
CA ILE A 174 -50.30 19.81 35.31
C ILE A 174 -50.42 21.21 35.92
N GLN A 175 -49.96 22.24 35.22
CA GLN A 175 -49.98 23.62 35.71
C GLN A 175 -51.41 24.15 35.84
N GLU A 176 -52.28 23.83 34.87
CA GLU A 176 -53.69 24.17 34.91
C GLU A 176 -54.41 23.46 36.05
N LEU A 177 -54.19 22.14 36.22
CA LEU A 177 -54.74 21.38 37.35
C LEU A 177 -54.28 21.95 38.70
N GLN A 178 -53.02 22.36 38.84
CA GLN A 178 -52.54 23.02 40.05
C GLN A 178 -53.25 24.36 40.31
N GLN A 179 -53.50 25.16 39.28
CA GLN A 179 -54.23 26.42 39.42
C GLN A 179 -55.68 26.19 39.85
N VAL A 180 -56.36 25.25 39.21
CA VAL A 180 -57.74 24.86 39.56
C VAL A 180 -57.78 24.38 41.01
N LEU A 181 -56.89 23.47 41.40
CA LEU A 181 -56.82 22.95 42.76
C LEU A 181 -56.61 24.08 43.79
N ASN A 182 -55.67 24.99 43.52
CA ASN A 182 -55.39 26.12 44.40
C ASN A 182 -56.58 27.09 44.51
N GLN A 183 -57.30 27.36 43.42
CA GLN A 183 -58.53 28.15 43.45
C GLN A 183 -59.61 27.46 44.26
N ASP A 184 -59.77 26.15 44.09
CA ASP A 184 -60.76 25.34 44.80
C ASP A 184 -60.49 25.31 46.32
N TYR A 185 -59.22 25.19 46.71
CA TYR A 185 -58.79 25.34 48.12
C TYR A 185 -59.12 26.73 48.67
N ARG A 186 -58.83 27.81 47.92
CA ARG A 186 -59.17 29.18 48.34
C ARG A 186 -60.68 29.40 48.46
N GLN A 187 -61.48 28.85 47.56
CA GLN A 187 -62.94 28.96 47.65
C GLN A 187 -63.51 28.19 48.84
N LYS A 188 -62.97 27.01 49.14
CA LYS A 188 -63.40 26.20 50.30
C LYS A 188 -63.01 26.81 51.64
N THR A 189 -61.89 27.54 51.72
CA THR A 189 -61.52 28.31 52.92
C THR A 189 -62.38 29.56 53.09
N ILE A 190 -62.77 30.24 52.00
CA ILE A 190 -63.68 31.40 52.04
C ILE A 190 -65.13 30.99 52.38
N LYS A 191 -65.59 29.81 51.95
CA LYS A 191 -66.95 29.29 52.22
C LYS A 191 -67.12 28.61 53.59
N ARG A 192 -66.08 28.55 54.45
CA ARG A 192 -66.18 28.14 55.85
C ARG A 192 -65.99 29.30 56.83
N PRO A 193 -66.87 30.31 56.91
CA PRO A 193 -66.98 31.12 58.11
C PRO A 193 -67.86 30.38 59.12
N GLY A 194 -67.26 29.87 60.19
CA GLY A 194 -67.99 29.53 61.43
C GLY A 194 -68.41 28.07 61.62
N LEU A 195 -67.54 27.29 62.25
CA LEU A 195 -67.95 26.24 63.20
C LEU A 195 -67.09 26.37 64.46
N VAL A 196 -67.18 27.52 65.12
CA VAL A 196 -66.85 27.63 66.54
C VAL A 196 -68.19 27.70 67.27
N LYS A 197 -68.73 26.53 67.61
CA LYS A 197 -69.82 26.42 68.58
C LYS A 197 -69.28 26.84 69.94
N ARG A 198 -69.70 28.02 70.43
CA ARG A 198 -69.74 28.29 71.87
C ARG A 198 -71.03 27.65 72.40
N CYS A 199 -70.89 26.82 73.43
CA CYS A 199 -71.99 26.35 74.26
C CYS A 199 -71.61 26.57 75.74
N PRO A 200 -72.64 26.71 76.60
CA PRO A 200 -72.68 27.66 77.72
C PRO A 200 -71.83 27.30 78.94
#